data_AF-A0AAE2SFU2-F1
#
_entry.id   AF-A0AAE2SFU2-F1
#
_cell.length_a   1.000
_cell.length_b   1.000
_cell.length_c   1.000
_cell.angle_alpha   90.00
_cell.angle_beta   90.00
_cell.angle_gamma   90.00
#
_symmetry.space_group_name_H-M   'P 1'
#
loop_
_entity.id
_entity.type
_entity.pdbx_description
1 polymer ?
#
loop_
_entity_poly.entity_id
_entity_poly.type
_entity_poly.pdbx_seq_one_letter_code
_entity_poly.pdbx_strand_id
1 'polypeptide(L)'
;MNAELTSMREAWIQEAVTALARGRGHLGVINMLRSYGMNSHDAKKVSFDIFDAAKARLRKLLRWKRLMAWSMIALPFILLIFGYGNFIVTLWPLFAGITWLYKLPNPSRLPEEKLS
;
A
#
# COMPACT_ATOMS: atom_id res chain seq x y z
N MET A 1 -11.98 19.28 23.16
CA MET A 1 -12.74 18.18 22.50
C MET A 1 -12.22 17.83 21.10
N ASN A 2 -11.81 18.78 20.25
CA ASN A 2 -11.34 18.47 18.89
C ASN A 2 -10.00 17.71 18.82
N ALA A 3 -9.07 17.93 19.76
CA ALA A 3 -7.74 17.31 19.74
C ALA A 3 -7.77 15.78 19.97
N GLU A 4 -8.70 15.31 20.81
CA GLU A 4 -8.84 13.89 21.17
C GLU A 4 -9.44 13.07 20.02
N LEU A 5 -10.46 13.61 19.35
CA LEU A 5 -11.01 13.00 18.13
C LEU A 5 -9.97 12.90 17.01
N THR A 6 -9.11 13.91 16.86
CA THR A 6 -8.04 13.88 15.85
C THR A 6 -6.96 12.86 16.19
N SER A 7 -6.59 12.68 17.45
CA SER A 7 -5.58 11.70 17.86
C SER A 7 -6.08 10.26 17.69
N MET A 8 -7.34 9.99 18.04
CA MET A 8 -7.98 8.69 17.81
C MET A 8 -8.05 8.35 16.33
N ARG A 9 -8.46 9.30 15.49
CA ARG A 9 -8.52 9.10 14.03
C ARG A 9 -7.13 8.80 13.46
N GLU A 10 -6.10 9.50 13.93
CA GLU A 10 -4.72 9.27 13.49
C GLU A 10 -4.23 7.88 13.91
N ALA A 11 -4.57 7.41 15.10
CA ALA A 11 -4.27 6.06 15.56
C ALA A 11 -4.91 4.99 14.67
N TRP A 12 -6.19 5.15 14.32
CA TRP A 12 -6.87 4.24 13.39
C TRP A 12 -6.24 4.24 12.01
N ILE A 13 -5.81 5.39 11.50
CA ILE A 13 -5.10 5.47 10.21
C ILE A 13 -3.77 4.72 10.27
N GLN A 14 -2.99 4.89 11.34
CA GLN A 14 -1.70 4.20 11.50
C GLN A 14 -1.85 2.69 11.59
N GLU A 15 -2.84 2.22 12.33
CA GLU A 15 -3.10 0.79 12.44
C GLU A 15 -3.65 0.21 11.13
N ALA A 16 -4.52 0.95 10.44
CA ALA A 16 -4.99 0.60 9.11
C ALA A 16 -3.82 0.50 8.11
N VAL A 17 -2.86 1.42 8.13
CA VAL A 17 -1.64 1.34 7.30
C VAL A 17 -0.89 0.03 7.56
N THR A 18 -0.76 -0.36 8.83
CA THR A 18 -0.10 -1.62 9.22
C THR A 18 -0.88 -2.84 8.73
N ALA A 19 -2.21 -2.81 8.84
CA ALA A 19 -3.08 -3.87 8.33
C ALA A 19 -2.99 -4.00 6.79
N LEU A 20 -2.96 -2.88 6.07
CA LEU A 20 -2.80 -2.84 4.62
C LEU A 20 -1.41 -3.29 4.16
N ALA A 21 -0.36 -2.91 4.90
CA ALA A 21 1.02 -3.36 4.63
C ALA A 21 1.17 -4.88 4.78
N ARG A 22 0.38 -5.50 5.66
CA ARG A 22 0.31 -6.97 5.87
C ARG A 22 -0.62 -7.69 4.87
N GLY A 23 -1.22 -6.97 3.92
CA GLY A 23 -2.08 -7.57 2.89
C GLY A 23 -3.52 -7.86 3.32
N ARG A 24 -4.00 -7.32 4.46
CA ARG A 24 -5.36 -7.62 4.97
C ARG A 24 -6.51 -6.92 4.23
N GLY A 25 -6.20 -6.05 3.26
CA GLY A 25 -7.19 -5.36 2.42
C GLY A 25 -8.20 -4.50 3.20
N HIS A 26 -9.30 -4.10 2.56
CA HIS A 26 -10.32 -3.23 3.18
C HIS A 26 -11.08 -3.94 4.33
N LEU A 27 -11.32 -5.26 4.24
CA LEU A 27 -11.93 -6.04 5.32
C LEU A 27 -11.11 -6.00 6.61
N GLY A 28 -9.77 -5.97 6.51
CA GLY A 28 -8.89 -5.83 7.66
C GLY A 28 -9.13 -4.53 8.42
N VAL A 29 -9.41 -3.43 7.70
CA VAL A 29 -9.73 -2.12 8.31
C VAL A 29 -11.10 -2.15 8.98
N ILE A 30 -12.10 -2.80 8.37
CA ILE A 30 -13.43 -2.96 8.96
C ILE A 30 -13.36 -3.77 10.26
N ASN A 31 -12.64 -4.90 10.25
CA ASN A 31 -12.48 -5.74 11.44
C ASN A 31 -11.72 -5.01 12.55
N MET A 32 -10.71 -4.20 12.19
CA MET A 32 -10.01 -3.32 13.12
C MET A 32 -10.96 -2.32 13.77
N LEU A 33 -11.76 -1.58 12.99
CA LEU A 33 -12.73 -0.61 13.52
C LEU A 33 -13.80 -1.29 14.41
N ARG A 34 -14.22 -2.51 14.07
CA ARG A 34 -15.13 -3.29 14.92
C ARG A 34 -14.51 -3.71 16.24
N SER A 35 -13.19 -3.97 16.28
CA SER A 35 -12.48 -4.27 17.54
C SER A 35 -12.44 -3.10 18.51
N TYR A 36 -12.60 -1.87 18.00
CA TYR A 36 -12.77 -0.65 18.79
C TYR A 36 -14.20 -0.43 19.30
N GLY A 37 -15.11 -1.40 19.11
CA GLY A 37 -16.50 -1.34 19.56
C GLY A 37 -17.46 -0.66 18.58
N MET A 38 -17.01 -0.32 17.37
CA MET A 38 -17.85 0.32 16.36
C MET A 38 -18.84 -0.70 15.75
N ASN A 39 -20.11 -0.31 15.61
CA ASN A 39 -21.13 -1.16 14.99
C ASN A 39 -20.78 -1.45 13.52
N SER A 40 -21.24 -2.57 12.97
CA SER A 40 -20.90 -3.00 11.61
C SER A 40 -21.29 -1.99 10.53
N HIS A 41 -22.37 -1.23 10.73
CA HIS A 41 -22.81 -0.20 9.80
C HIS A 41 -21.88 1.03 9.83
N ASP A 42 -21.60 1.54 11.02
CA ASP A 42 -20.71 2.70 11.22
C ASP A 42 -19.26 2.38 10.85
N ALA A 43 -18.77 1.19 11.22
CA ALA A 43 -17.45 0.70 10.86
C ALA A 43 -17.26 0.66 9.35
N LYS A 44 -18.27 0.24 8.60
CA LYS A 44 -18.23 0.21 7.14
C LYS A 44 -18.21 1.62 6.54
N LYS A 45 -18.98 2.56 7.11
CA LYS A 45 -19.00 3.95 6.64
C LYS A 45 -17.65 4.65 6.90
N VAL A 46 -17.14 4.53 8.11
CA VAL A 46 -15.86 5.13 8.54
C VAL A 46 -14.67 4.44 7.87
N SER A 47 -14.76 3.14 7.58
CA SER A 47 -13.63 2.40 6.97
C SER A 47 -13.23 2.94 5.62
N PHE A 48 -14.13 3.49 4.82
CA PHE A 48 -13.79 4.05 3.50
C PHE A 48 -12.81 5.21 3.65
N ASP A 49 -13.12 6.20 4.50
CA ASP A 49 -12.26 7.36 4.73
C ASP A 49 -10.91 6.96 5.34
N ILE A 50 -10.93 6.05 6.32
CA ILE A 50 -9.72 5.55 6.98
C ILE A 50 -8.87 4.74 6.00
N PHE A 51 -9.48 3.91 5.17
CA PHE A 51 -8.81 3.11 4.15
C PHE A 51 -8.15 3.99 3.09
N ASP A 52 -8.83 5.02 2.60
CA ASP A 52 -8.29 5.92 1.59
C ASP A 52 -7.12 6.75 2.15
N ALA A 53 -7.24 7.23 3.38
CA ALA A 53 -6.15 7.91 4.10
C ALA A 53 -4.94 6.97 4.33
N ALA A 54 -5.20 5.75 4.79
CA ALA A 54 -4.17 4.75 5.03
C ALA A 54 -3.47 4.32 3.72
N LYS A 55 -4.24 4.12 2.64
CA LYS A 55 -3.71 3.79 1.30
C LYS A 55 -2.85 4.93 0.75
N ALA A 56 -3.26 6.18 0.95
CA ALA A 56 -2.45 7.33 0.57
C ALA A 56 -1.11 7.37 1.33
N ARG A 57 -1.12 7.13 2.65
CA ARG A 57 0.09 7.09 3.48
C ARG A 57 0.99 5.91 3.12
N LEU A 58 0.42 4.73 2.94
CA LEU A 58 1.15 3.53 2.52
C LEU A 58 1.81 3.73 1.16
N ARG A 59 1.12 4.35 0.19
CA ARG A 59 1.72 4.73 -1.10
C ARG A 59 2.92 5.65 -0.89
N LYS A 60 2.81 6.68 -0.04
CA LYS A 60 3.93 7.61 0.24
C LYS A 60 5.15 6.88 0.80
N LEU A 61 4.96 5.93 1.71
CA LEU A 61 6.03 5.11 2.29
C LEU A 61 6.68 4.17 1.27
N LEU A 62 5.86 3.58 0.39
CA LEU A 62 6.33 2.66 -0.66
C LEU A 62 6.94 3.38 -1.88
N ARG A 63 6.81 4.71 -2.00
CA ARG A 63 7.38 5.48 -3.13
C ARG A 63 8.88 5.24 -3.29
N TRP A 64 9.64 5.25 -2.19
CA TRP A 64 11.08 5.01 -2.24
C TRP A 64 11.41 3.59 -2.71
N LYS A 65 10.69 2.59 -2.20
CA LYS A 65 10.86 1.19 -2.64
C LYS A 65 10.52 1.02 -4.12
N ARG A 66 9.46 1.69 -4.59
CA ARG A 66 9.06 1.70 -6.00
C ARG A 66 10.11 2.38 -6.88
N LEU A 67 10.67 3.51 -6.45
CA LEU A 67 11.76 4.21 -7.14
C LEU A 67 13.00 3.33 -7.26
N MET A 68 13.41 2.67 -6.17
CA MET A 68 14.54 1.73 -6.19
C MET A 68 14.28 0.56 -7.15
N ALA A 69 13.09 -0.03 -7.11
CA ALA A 69 12.75 -1.11 -8.03
C ALA A 69 12.78 -0.65 -9.50
N TRP A 70 12.27 0.55 -9.80
CA TRP A 70 12.38 1.14 -11.14
C TRP A 70 13.83 1.44 -11.54
N SER A 71 14.68 1.89 -10.62
CA SER A 71 16.11 2.11 -10.92
C SER A 71 16.83 0.79 -11.24
N MET A 72 16.49 -0.31 -10.56
CA MET A 72 17.05 -1.64 -10.86
C MET A 72 16.61 -2.18 -12.21
N ILE A 73 15.45 -1.75 -12.72
CA ILE A 73 14.95 -2.08 -14.05
C ILE A 73 15.60 -1.17 -15.11
N ALA A 74 15.71 0.13 -14.84
CA ALA A 74 16.18 1.11 -15.82
C ALA A 74 17.71 1.05 -16.03
N LEU A 75 18.49 0.90 -14.97
CA LEU A 75 19.97 0.88 -15.03
C LEU A 75 20.53 -0.19 -15.99
N PRO A 76 20.13 -1.49 -15.91
CA PRO A 76 20.62 -2.50 -16.85
C PRO A 76 20.16 -2.23 -18.29
N PHE A 77 18.97 -1.65 -18.48
CA PHE A 77 18.47 -1.27 -19.81
C PHE A 77 19.34 -0.17 -20.44
N ILE A 78 19.73 0.83 -19.65
CA ILE A 78 20.64 1.90 -20.07
C ILE A 78 22.01 1.32 -20.43
N LEU A 79 22.59 0.48 -19.57
CA LEU A 79 23.90 -0.14 -19.82
C LEU A 79 23.90 -1.03 -21.08
N LEU A 80 22.78 -1.66 -21.40
CA LEU A 80 22.59 -2.43 -22.63
C LEU A 80 22.62 -1.54 -23.88
N ILE A 81 21.90 -0.40 -23.85
CA ILE A 81 21.84 0.56 -24.97
C ILE A 81 23.21 1.18 -25.26
N PHE A 82 23.98 1.49 -24.22
CA PHE A 82 25.32 2.10 -24.36
C PHE A 82 26.45 1.09 -24.63
N GLY A 83 26.14 -0.20 -24.80
CA GLY A 83 27.13 -1.22 -25.19
C GLY A 83 28.06 -1.72 -24.08
N TYR A 84 27.80 -1.36 -22.83
CA TYR A 84 28.61 -1.75 -21.67
C TYR A 84 28.12 -3.03 -20.96
N GLY A 85 27.00 -3.61 -21.40
CA GLY A 85 26.33 -4.71 -20.69
C GLY A 85 26.44 -6.08 -21.36
N ASN A 86 26.92 -7.08 -20.63
CA ASN A 86 26.73 -8.50 -20.96
C ASN A 86 25.25 -8.87 -20.77
N PHE A 87 24.60 -9.40 -21.82
CA PHE A 87 23.15 -9.69 -21.87
C PHE A 87 22.64 -10.56 -20.70
N ILE A 88 23.47 -11.48 -20.21
CA ILE A 88 23.15 -12.38 -19.09
C ILE A 88 23.14 -11.63 -17.74
N VAL A 89 24.05 -10.69 -17.54
CA VAL A 89 24.20 -9.93 -16.29
C VAL A 89 23.13 -8.82 -16.19
N THR A 90 22.65 -8.30 -17.32
CA THR A 90 21.61 -7.26 -17.38
C THR A 90 20.19 -7.77 -17.16
N LEU A 91 19.92 -9.06 -17.43
CA LEU A 91 18.59 -9.64 -17.21
C LEU A 91 18.27 -9.91 -15.74
N TRP A 92 19.26 -10.29 -14.91
CA TRP A 92 19.01 -10.63 -13.50
C TRP A 92 18.43 -9.46 -12.68
N PRO A 93 18.95 -8.21 -12.78
CA PRO A 93 18.36 -7.06 -12.08
C PRO A 93 16.95 -6.69 -12.57
N LEU A 94 16.62 -6.97 -13.85
CA LEU A 94 15.27 -6.79 -14.38
C LEU A 94 14.26 -7.72 -13.68
N PHE A 95 14.58 -9.02 -13.60
CA PHE A 95 13.73 -9.99 -12.89
C PHE A 95 13.63 -9.66 -11.39
N ALA A 96 14.72 -9.23 -10.76
CA ALA A 96 14.71 -8.79 -9.37
C ALA A 96 13.82 -7.55 -9.16
N GLY A 97 13.90 -6.55 -10.04
CA GLY A 97 13.04 -5.36 -9.99
C GLY A 97 11.56 -5.68 -10.18
N ILE A 98 11.23 -6.54 -11.15
CA ILE A 98 9.85 -6.97 -11.43
C ILE A 98 9.27 -7.76 -10.25
N THR A 99 10.00 -8.73 -9.71
CA THR A 99 9.55 -9.52 -8.55
C THR A 99 9.37 -8.64 -7.31
N TRP A 100 10.22 -7.63 -7.12
CA TRP A 100 10.08 -6.69 -6.01
C TRP A 100 8.86 -5.78 -6.17
N LEU A 101 8.58 -5.30 -7.39
CA LEU A 101 7.35 -4.56 -7.70
C LEU A 101 6.09 -5.39 -7.44
N TYR A 102 6.09 -6.66 -7.82
CA TYR A 102 4.96 -7.56 -7.60
C TYR A 102 4.67 -7.82 -6.12
N LYS A 103 5.71 -7.83 -5.28
CA LYS A 103 5.59 -7.99 -3.82
C LYS A 103 5.11 -6.72 -3.10
N LEU A 104 4.94 -5.59 -3.78
CA LEU A 104 4.44 -4.37 -3.14
C LEU A 104 2.95 -4.54 -2.79
N PRO A 105 2.54 -4.26 -1.54
CA PRO A 105 1.13 -4.32 -1.16
C PRO A 105 0.27 -3.42 -2.05
N ASN A 106 -0.69 -4.02 -2.75
CA ASN A 106 -1.71 -3.29 -3.51
C ASN A 106 -3.10 -3.60 -2.94
N PRO A 107 -3.48 -2.97 -1.82
CA PRO A 107 -4.75 -3.26 -1.18
C PRO A 107 -5.93 -2.85 -2.08
N SER A 108 -6.78 -3.82 -2.38
CA SER A 108 -8.05 -3.64 -3.09
C SER A 108 -9.13 -3.09 -2.17
N ARG A 109 -9.96 -2.18 -2.70
CA ARG A 109 -11.12 -1.60 -2.03
C ARG A 109 -12.32 -2.49 -2.34
N LEU A 110 -13.17 -2.75 -1.35
CA LEU A 110 -14.46 -3.39 -1.60
C LEU A 110 -15.36 -2.46 -2.42
N PRO A 111 -16.16 -2.99 -3.36
CA PRO A 111 -17.12 -2.20 -4.14
C PRO A 111 -18.15 -1.55 -3.21
N GLU A 112 -18.50 -0.29 -3.49
CA GLU A 112 -19.46 0.51 -2.72
C GLU A 112 -20.91 0.04 -2.88
N GLU A 113 -21.20 -0.79 -3.89
CA GLU A 113 -22.55 -1.23 -4.32
C GLU A 113 -23.35 -2.09 -3.31
N LYS A 114 -22.83 -2.39 -2.12
CA LYS A 114 -23.61 -3.04 -1.04
C LYS A 114 -24.06 -2.03 0.01
N LEU A 115 -24.50 -0.84 -0.42
CA LEU A 115 -24.98 0.24 0.44
C LEU A 115 -26.51 0.44 0.37
N SER A 116 -27.23 -0.40 -0.37
CA SER A 116 -28.70 -0.52 -0.27
C SER A 116 -29.09 -1.57 0.76
#